data_AF-A0A3N1G8A1-F1
#
_entry.id   AF-A0A3N1G8A1-F1
#
_cell.length_a   1.000
_cell.length_b   1.000
_cell.length_c   1.000
_cell.angle_alpha   90.00
_cell.angle_beta   90.00
_cell.angle_gamma   90.00
#
_symmetry.space_group_name_H-M   'P 1'
#
loop_
_entity.id
_entity.type
_entity.pdbx_description
1 polymer ?
#
loop_
_entity_poly.entity_id
_entity_poly.type
_entity_poly.pdbx_seq_one_letter_code
_entity_poly.pdbx_strand_id
1 'polypeptide(L)'
;TAVRLRDRTCTWGGCSRPAEWGHIHHLTPWSNGGTTSERNAACLCGHHHRLVHREGWRGELDGAQVIWHPPDGTAPLRPPPPWTRALDRVVDRWRARTRPHTTTRAAA
;
A
#
# COMPACT_ATOMS: atom_id res chain seq x y z
N THR A 1 6.34 4.37 9.31
CA THR A 1 7.59 4.30 8.52
C THR A 1 7.50 5.29 7.37
N ALA A 2 8.63 5.73 6.81
CA ALA A 2 8.65 6.68 5.68
C ALA A 2 7.79 6.21 4.49
N VAL A 3 7.88 4.92 4.14
CA VAL A 3 7.07 4.29 3.07
C VAL A 3 5.56 4.45 3.31
N ARG A 4 5.07 4.18 4.53
CA ARG A 4 3.63 4.31 4.85
C ARG A 4 3.14 5.76 4.77
N LEU A 5 4.00 6.72 5.11
CA LEU A 5 3.67 8.15 5.02
C LEU A 5 3.60 8.61 3.57
N ARG A 6 4.50 8.13 2.71
CA ARG A 6 4.47 8.39 1.26
C ARG A 6 3.24 7.76 0.61
N ASP A 7 3.00 6.48 0.87
CA ASP A 7 2.00 5.71 0.10
C ASP A 7 0.57 5.97 0.58
N ARG A 8 0.37 6.22 1.88
CA ARG A 8 -0.90 6.49 2.61
C ARG A 8 -1.95 5.36 2.52
N THR A 9 -2.11 4.73 1.38
CA THR A 9 -2.91 3.54 1.10
C THR A 9 -2.07 2.48 0.39
N CYS A 10 -2.67 1.31 0.16
CA CYS A 10 -2.14 0.30 -0.75
C CYS A 10 -1.84 0.94 -2.11
N THR A 11 -0.63 0.73 -2.63
CA THR A 11 -0.16 1.33 -3.90
C THR A 11 -0.72 0.64 -5.14
N TRP A 12 -1.40 -0.50 -4.98
CA TRP A 12 -2.16 -1.13 -6.05
C TRP A 12 -3.27 -0.20 -6.54
N GLY A 13 -3.29 0.12 -7.83
CA GLY A 13 -4.26 1.05 -8.43
C GLY A 13 -5.71 0.70 -8.10
N GLY A 14 -6.47 1.71 -7.66
CA GLY A 14 -7.86 1.57 -7.21
C GLY A 14 -8.03 0.98 -5.79
N CYS A 15 -6.96 0.52 -5.14
CA CYS A 15 -7.05 0.00 -3.77
C CYS A 15 -6.96 1.14 -2.75
N SER A 16 -7.95 1.21 -1.86
CA SER A 16 -8.08 2.29 -0.90
C SER A 16 -7.77 1.85 0.54
N ARG A 17 -7.21 0.64 0.74
CA ARG A 17 -6.88 0.10 2.07
C ARG A 17 -5.73 0.92 2.69
N PRO A 18 -5.85 1.39 3.94
CA PRO A 18 -4.80 2.18 4.58
C PRO A 18 -3.44 1.48 4.65
N ALA A 19 -2.36 2.24 4.42
CA ALA A 19 -0.99 1.75 4.51
C ALA A 19 -0.61 1.31 5.95
N GLU A 20 -1.32 1.84 6.94
CA GLU A 20 -1.17 1.50 8.36
C GLU A 20 -1.38 -0.01 8.62
N TRP A 21 -2.23 -0.67 7.82
CA TRP A 21 -2.46 -2.12 7.88
C TRP A 21 -1.83 -2.87 6.72
N GLY A 22 -1.01 -2.19 5.92
CA GLY A 22 -0.29 -2.78 4.81
C GLY A 22 1.05 -3.36 5.23
N HIS A 23 1.56 -4.23 4.37
CA HIS A 23 2.92 -4.77 4.42
C HIS A 23 3.84 -3.93 3.55
N ILE A 24 5.10 -3.84 3.94
CA ILE A 24 6.15 -3.22 3.13
C ILE A 24 6.74 -4.31 2.22
N HIS A 25 6.73 -4.04 0.92
CA HIS A 25 7.22 -4.92 -0.12
C HIS A 25 8.45 -4.30 -0.77
N HIS A 26 9.49 -5.10 -1.00
CA HIS A 26 10.67 -4.67 -1.75
C HIS A 26 10.37 -4.70 -3.25
N LEU A 27 10.62 -3.58 -3.95
CA LEU A 27 10.39 -3.46 -5.40
C LEU A 27 11.41 -4.30 -6.18
N THR A 28 12.68 -4.14 -5.84
CA THR A 28 13.75 -5.09 -6.19
C THR A 28 13.94 -6.03 -5.00
N PRO A 29 13.74 -7.36 -5.17
CA PRO A 29 13.92 -8.32 -4.09
C PRO A 29 15.32 -8.25 -3.47
N TRP A 30 15.41 -8.46 -2.16
CA TRP A 30 16.70 -8.54 -1.47
C TRP A 30 17.61 -9.63 -2.04
N SER A 31 17.04 -10.77 -2.43
CA SER A 31 17.78 -11.87 -3.10
C SER A 31 18.44 -11.45 -4.42
N ASN A 32 17.97 -10.36 -5.03
CA ASN A 32 18.49 -9.81 -6.27
C ASN A 32 19.32 -8.53 -6.02
N GLY A 33 19.81 -8.34 -4.79
CA GLY A 33 20.62 -7.17 -4.41
C GLY A 33 19.81 -5.92 -4.04
N GLY A 34 18.49 -6.05 -3.86
CA GLY A 34 17.64 -4.93 -3.45
C GLY A 34 17.98 -4.39 -2.06
N THR A 35 18.01 -3.05 -1.92
CA THR A 35 18.27 -2.38 -0.65
C THR A 35 17.01 -2.31 0.22
N THR A 36 17.19 -2.33 1.54
CA THR A 36 16.14 -1.93 2.49
C THR A 36 16.10 -0.41 2.56
N SER A 37 15.41 0.22 1.61
CA SER A 37 15.24 1.68 1.56
C SER A 37 13.82 2.05 1.16
N GLU A 38 13.38 3.24 1.53
CA GLU A 38 12.10 3.78 1.07
C GLU A 38 12.02 3.91 -0.45
N ARG A 39 13.17 4.08 -1.12
CA ARG A 39 13.25 4.14 -2.58
C ARG A 39 13.06 2.79 -3.27
N ASN A 40 13.28 1.69 -2.55
CA ASN A 40 13.11 0.32 -3.04
C ASN A 40 11.92 -0.39 -2.38
N ALA A 41 10.95 0.36 -1.87
CA ALA A 41 9.85 -0.24 -1.13
C ALA A 41 8.48 0.38 -1.46
N ALA A 42 7.43 -0.43 -1.34
CA ALA A 42 6.04 -0.03 -1.52
C ALA A 42 5.15 -0.65 -0.44
N CYS A 43 4.06 0.04 -0.09
CA CYS A 43 3.04 -0.47 0.82
C CYS A 43 1.91 -1.16 0.04
N LEU A 44 1.61 -2.41 0.42
CA LEU A 44 0.52 -3.21 -0.16
C LEU A 44 -0.34 -3.81 0.95
N CYS A 45 -1.65 -3.89 0.74
CA CYS A 45 -2.49 -4.67 1.65
C CYS A 45 -2.19 -6.17 1.51
N GLY A 46 -2.57 -6.99 2.50
CA GLY A 46 -2.28 -8.43 2.49
C GLY A 46 -2.77 -9.17 1.23
N HIS A 47 -3.86 -8.73 0.60
CA HIS A 47 -4.32 -9.34 -0.66
C HIS A 47 -3.34 -9.03 -1.81
N HIS A 48 -3.07 -7.75 -2.09
CA HIS A 48 -2.17 -7.37 -3.18
C HIS A 48 -0.72 -7.75 -2.91
N HIS A 49 -0.28 -7.79 -1.65
CA HIS A 49 1.06 -8.29 -1.31
C HIS A 49 1.24 -9.76 -1.73
N ARG A 50 0.22 -10.60 -1.55
CA ARG A 50 0.26 -12.00 -2.04
C ARG A 50 0.16 -12.08 -3.56
N LEU A 51 -0.67 -11.22 -4.17
CA LEU A 51 -0.87 -11.20 -5.62
C LEU A 51 0.43 -10.86 -6.36
N VAL A 52 1.18 -9.83 -5.92
CA VAL A 52 2.43 -9.45 -6.60
C VAL A 52 3.47 -10.56 -6.56
N HIS A 53 3.59 -11.27 -5.43
CA HIS A 53 4.50 -12.42 -5.30
C HIS A 53 4.05 -13.61 -6.14
N ARG A 54 2.75 -13.95 -6.10
CA ARG A 54 2.20 -15.13 -6.78
C ARG A 54 2.25 -14.99 -8.29
N GLU A 55 1.86 -13.82 -8.79
CA GLU A 55 1.66 -13.58 -10.22
C GLU A 55 2.89 -12.89 -10.86
N GLY A 56 3.97 -12.66 -10.13
CA GLY A 56 5.22 -12.13 -10.70
C GLY A 56 5.15 -10.67 -11.16
N TRP A 57 4.32 -9.84 -10.52
CA TRP A 57 4.28 -8.41 -10.82
C TRP A 57 5.57 -7.73 -10.39
N ARG A 58 6.03 -6.78 -11.20
CA ARG A 58 7.20 -5.96 -10.89
C ARG A 58 6.75 -4.55 -10.54
N GLY A 59 7.38 -3.94 -9.54
CA GLY A 59 7.08 -2.57 -9.15
C GLY A 59 8.28 -1.65 -9.37
N GLU A 60 8.00 -0.40 -9.73
CA GLU A 60 8.99 0.67 -9.88
C GLU A 60 8.51 1.91 -9.13
N LEU A 61 9.42 2.63 -8.47
CA LEU A 61 9.11 3.92 -7.87
C LEU A 61 9.47 5.04 -8.85
N ASP A 62 8.45 5.72 -9.37
CA ASP A 62 8.56 6.90 -10.23
C ASP A 62 8.20 8.16 -9.41
N GLY A 63 9.22 8.90 -8.99
CA GLY A 63 9.07 10.01 -8.05
C GLY A 63 8.51 9.54 -6.70
N ALA A 64 7.22 9.80 -6.46
CA ALA A 64 6.50 9.36 -5.25
C ALA A 64 5.43 8.31 -5.52
N GLN A 65 5.33 7.82 -6.75
CA GLN A 65 4.29 6.91 -7.18
C GLN A 65 4.90 5.54 -7.50
N VAL A 66 4.25 4.48 -7.02
CA VAL A 66 4.65 3.11 -7.40
C VAL A 66 3.87 2.70 -8.63
N ILE A 67 4.57 2.31 -9.68
CA ILE A 67 4.01 1.77 -10.93
C ILE A 67 4.14 0.26 -10.87
N TRP A 68 3.05 -0.46 -11.15
CA TRP A 68 3.03 -1.92 -11.16
C TRP A 68 2.95 -2.45 -12.59
N HIS A 69 3.90 -3.29 -12.96
CA HIS A 69 4.03 -3.88 -14.28
C HIS A 69 3.53 -5.33 -14.24
N PRO A 70 2.56 -5.69 -15.11
CA PRO A 70 2.08 -7.06 -15.20
C PRO A 70 3.14 -7.97 -15.82
N PRO A 71 3.14 -9.26 -15.46
CA PRO A 71 4.09 -10.25 -16.00
C PRO A 71 3.92 -10.48 -17.51
N ASP A 72 2.71 -10.27 -18.03
CA ASP A 72 2.34 -10.50 -19.44
C ASP A 72 2.68 -9.31 -20.37
N GLY A 73 3.23 -8.23 -19.82
CA GLY A 73 3.60 -7.04 -20.59
C GLY A 73 2.43 -6.13 -20.98
N THR A 74 1.21 -6.39 -20.48
CA THR A 74 0.09 -5.46 -20.65
C THR A 74 0.34 -4.11 -19.95
N ALA A 75 -0.57 -3.15 -20.16
CA ALA A 75 -0.37 -1.78 -19.69
C ALA A 75 -0.14 -1.72 -18.17
N PRO A 76 0.84 -0.93 -17.69
CA PRO A 76 1.16 -0.86 -16.27
C PRO A 76 0.02 -0.23 -15.47
N LEU A 77 -0.20 -0.74 -14.27
CA LEU A 77 -1.12 -0.19 -13.30
C LEU A 77 -0.47 1.02 -12.61
N ARG A 78 -0.99 2.21 -12.94
CA ARG A 78 -0.58 3.48 -12.35
C ARG A 78 -1.64 3.92 -11.33
N PRO A 79 -1.36 3.91 -10.02
CA PRO A 79 -2.29 4.47 -9.05
C PRO A 79 -2.44 6.00 -9.26
N PRO A 80 -3.57 6.61 -8.87
CA PRO A 80 -3.65 8.06 -8.83
C PRO A 80 -2.61 8.64 -7.85
N PRO A 81 -2.13 9.88 -8.04
CA PRO A 81 -1.10 10.45 -7.17
C PRO A 81 -1.56 10.44 -5.70
N PRO A 82 -0.68 10.06 -4.75
CA PRO A 82 -1.05 9.75 -3.37
C PRO A 82 -1.43 10.96 -2.50
N TRP A 83 -1.59 12.16 -3.08
CA TRP A 83 -1.64 13.44 -2.35
C TRP A 83 -2.99 14.16 -2.37
N THR A 84 -4.10 13.46 -2.61
CA THR A 84 -5.42 14.11 -2.65
C THR A 84 -6.11 14.11 -1.29
N ARG A 85 -6.82 15.21 -0.95
CA ARG A 85 -7.74 15.25 0.22
C ARG A 85 -8.80 14.14 0.20
N ALA A 86 -9.07 13.56 -0.97
CA ALA A 86 -9.98 12.43 -1.10
C ALA A 86 -9.43 11.14 -0.46
N LEU A 87 -8.12 10.88 -0.58
CA LEU A 87 -7.46 9.73 0.04
C LEU A 87 -7.46 9.84 1.56
N ASP A 88 -7.27 11.05 2.10
CA ASP A 88 -7.34 11.28 3.56
C ASP A 88 -8.71 10.88 4.12
N ARG A 89 -9.79 11.32 3.45
CA ARG A 89 -11.15 10.94 3.84
C ARG A 89 -11.38 9.42 3.76
N VAL A 90 -10.76 8.72 2.81
CA VAL A 90 -10.82 7.25 2.74
C VAL A 90 -10.18 6.64 3.98
N VAL A 91 -8.96 7.07 4.32
CA VAL A 91 -8.22 6.56 5.48
C VAL A 91 -8.96 6.85 6.78
N ASP A 92 -9.50 8.06 6.94
CA ASP A 92 -10.27 8.45 8.12
C ASP A 92 -11.55 7.61 8.27
N ARG A 93 -12.26 7.35 7.18
CA ARG A 93 -13.43 6.46 7.20
C ARG A 93 -13.06 5.04 7.62
N TRP A 94 -11.93 4.52 7.17
CA TRP A 94 -11.44 3.21 7.59
C TRP A 94 -11.14 3.21 9.09
N ARG A 95 -10.40 4.19 9.59
CA ARG A 95 -10.09 4.34 11.02
C ARG A 95 -11.34 4.43 11.90
N ALA A 96 -12.36 5.17 11.45
CA ALA A 96 -13.63 5.28 12.16
C ALA A 96 -14.37 3.94 12.29
N ARG A 97 -14.29 3.07 11.27
CA ARG A 97 -14.94 1.74 11.26
C ARG A 97 -14.19 0.68 12.08
N THR A 98 -12.87 0.78 12.17
CA THR A 98 -12.03 -0.19 12.89
C THR A 98 -11.72 0.24 14.32
N ARG A 99 -12.25 1.38 14.78
CA ARG A 99 -12.20 1.74 16.19
C ARG A 99 -12.94 0.65 16.99
N PRO A 100 -12.33 0.05 18.02
CA PRO A 100 -13.06 -0.83 18.90
C PRO A 100 -14.26 -0.06 19.45
N HIS A 101 -15.46 -0.66 19.39
CA HIS A 101 -16.57 -0.16 20.18
C HIS A 101 -16.12 -0.22 21.63
N THR A 102 -15.87 0.93 22.25
CA THR A 102 -15.71 0.99 23.70
C THR A 102 -17.06 0.60 24.28
N THR A 103 -17.24 -0.68 24.61
CA THR A 103 -18.37 -1.11 25.43
C THR A 103 -18.11 -0.54 26.81
N THR A 104 -18.62 0.66 27.09
CA THR A 104 -18.74 1.14 28.46
C THR A 104 -19.64 0.15 29.17
N ARG A 105 -19.06 -0.78 29.93
CA ARG A 105 -19.81 -1.63 30.83
C ARG A 105 -20.28 -0.71 31.95
N ALA A 106 -21.54 -0.29 31.91
CA ALA A 106 -22.17 0.37 33.04
C ALA A 106 -22.03 -0.56 34.24
N ALA A 107 -21.29 -0.11 35.27
CA ALA A 107 -21.26 -0.78 36.55
C ALA A 107 -22.64 -0.61 37.19
N ALA A 108 -23.31 -1.73 37.46
CA ALA A 108 -24.46 -1.81 38.34
C ALA A 108 -24.00 -1.96 39.79
#